data_AF-A0A933J510-F1
#
_entry.id   AF-A0A933J510-F1
#
_cell.length_a   1.000
_cell.length_b   1.000
_cell.length_c   1.000
_cell.angle_alpha   90.00
_cell.angle_beta   90.00
_cell.angle_gamma   90.00
#
_symmetry.space_group_name_H-M   'P 1'
#
loop_
_entity.id
_entity.type
_entity.pdbx_description
1 polymer ?
#
loop_
_entity_poly.entity_id
_entity_poly.type
_entity_poly.pdbx_seq_one_letter_code
_entity_poly.pdbx_strand_id
1 'polypeptide(L)'
;MPEFECPPDLVCRPTFWNIPEWLQIAVYLAGLIAILVFLYGMWLHVKHWRKGKGQFSYQPLGQRLKMWLTMGVATNKVIVDKPAPGFMHANLMWGMIILFIGTALATIDWDITKPLINPNQWRLLQDGFYALYKTVLDIFGLLALVGLVIAFAIRYGQKPERLDGRSGKRFFREDLWIIGSLAFIVLTGFIVEALRLASQPVETARLGERVMYCTTCSVVGWPLSRLFAGLDTGLLNSIHRSIWVFHAAIAVAFVGSVSYTKMGHLFISSINTFFKKLGPAGAITKIENLEEQETFGISKLEEFTWKQLLDFDACTRCGRCQDACPASLTGKELSPKNVIVKLYEVAHAKTPPAIHEEAIHAQELWDCTSCMACVSACPVSIDQLGTIIDLRRYLTLSEGAVQPSGASAMNSMERQGNPYGLPKADRLKWAEGLDVPRAEAGEEYDVLYWVGCAGSYDQRAQKITRAFVKIMQAANVKFAVMEEERC
;
A
#
# COMPACT_ATOMS: atom_id res chain seq x y z
N MET A 1 48.56 -9.14 -15.87
CA MET A 1 47.74 -8.62 -14.75
C MET A 1 47.00 -7.44 -15.31
N PRO A 2 45.66 -7.42 -15.39
CA PRO A 2 45.00 -6.22 -15.90
C PRO A 2 45.31 -5.07 -14.94
N GLU A 3 45.52 -3.90 -15.54
CA GLU A 3 45.81 -2.62 -14.91
C GLU A 3 44.98 -2.40 -13.66
N PHE A 4 45.61 -1.81 -12.64
CA PHE A 4 45.04 -1.51 -11.33
C PHE A 4 43.59 -1.01 -11.42
N GLU A 5 42.61 -1.85 -11.05
CA GLU A 5 41.18 -1.48 -10.97
C GLU A 5 40.89 -0.43 -9.88
N CYS A 6 41.89 -0.14 -9.06
CA CYS A 6 41.89 0.82 -7.99
C CYS A 6 43.19 1.62 -8.01
N PRO A 7 43.15 2.97 -7.98
CA PRO A 7 44.37 3.77 -7.91
C PRO A 7 45.22 3.36 -6.70
N PRO A 8 46.56 3.35 -6.83
CA PRO A 8 47.45 2.84 -5.79
C PRO A 8 47.38 3.61 -4.46
N ASP A 9 46.84 4.82 -4.46
CA ASP A 9 46.68 5.67 -3.27
C ASP A 9 45.26 5.67 -2.69
N LEU A 10 44.30 4.96 -3.31
CA LEU A 10 42.88 5.02 -2.96
C LEU A 10 42.35 3.71 -2.41
N VAL A 11 41.61 3.76 -1.31
CA VAL A 11 40.91 2.60 -0.77
C VAL A 11 39.65 2.36 -1.61
N CYS A 12 39.70 1.44 -2.56
CA CYS A 12 38.51 1.03 -3.31
C CYS A 12 38.43 -0.49 -3.52
N ARG A 13 37.30 -0.93 -4.09
CA ARG A 13 37.00 -2.34 -4.34
C ARG A 13 36.98 -2.66 -5.85
N PRO A 14 37.60 -3.77 -6.28
CA PRO A 14 37.30 -4.45 -7.54
C PRO A 14 35.84 -4.93 -7.59
N THR A 15 35.00 -4.33 -8.45
CA THR A 15 33.54 -4.55 -8.45
C THR A 15 33.18 -6.01 -8.77
N PHE A 16 33.85 -6.61 -9.76
CA PHE A 16 33.60 -7.98 -10.25
C PHE A 16 34.71 -8.98 -9.88
N TRP A 17 35.35 -8.80 -8.72
CA TRP A 17 36.36 -9.74 -8.24
C TRP A 17 35.89 -11.20 -8.33
N ASN A 18 36.74 -12.07 -8.90
CA ASN A 18 36.49 -13.51 -9.05
C ASN A 18 35.26 -13.86 -9.95
N ILE A 19 34.75 -12.90 -10.75
CA ILE A 19 33.68 -13.11 -11.72
C ILE A 19 34.23 -12.94 -13.15
N PRO A 20 34.20 -13.99 -14.00
CA PRO A 20 34.69 -13.91 -15.37
C PRO A 20 33.81 -13.01 -16.24
N GLU A 21 34.40 -12.36 -17.23
CA GLU A 21 33.73 -11.36 -18.08
C GLU A 21 32.45 -11.86 -18.75
N TRP A 22 32.45 -13.10 -19.28
CA TRP A 22 31.24 -13.69 -19.90
C TRP A 22 30.07 -13.76 -18.91
N LEU A 23 30.34 -13.97 -17.62
CA LEU A 23 29.32 -14.05 -16.59
C LEU A 23 28.83 -12.66 -16.18
N GLN A 24 29.70 -11.65 -16.21
CA GLN A 24 29.31 -10.25 -16.04
C GLN A 24 28.32 -9.87 -17.15
N ILE A 25 28.67 -10.12 -18.42
CA ILE A 25 27.81 -9.87 -19.58
C ILE A 25 26.47 -10.61 -19.45
N ALA A 26 26.49 -11.89 -19.06
CA ALA A 26 25.28 -12.67 -18.87
C ALA A 26 24.33 -12.06 -17.83
N VAL A 27 24.87 -11.54 -16.71
CA VAL A 27 24.04 -10.88 -15.68
C VAL A 27 23.49 -9.55 -16.17
N TYR A 28 24.25 -8.75 -16.93
CA TYR A 28 23.71 -7.52 -17.53
C TYR A 28 22.58 -7.82 -18.53
N LEU A 29 22.73 -8.83 -19.38
CA LEU A 29 21.68 -9.26 -20.31
C LEU A 29 20.43 -9.75 -19.56
N ALA A 30 20.62 -10.57 -18.52
CA ALA A 30 19.52 -11.04 -17.68
C ALA A 30 18.82 -9.89 -16.95
N GLY A 31 19.59 -8.92 -16.43
CA GLY A 31 19.08 -7.71 -15.81
C GLY A 31 18.25 -6.86 -16.77
N LEU A 32 18.72 -6.66 -18.00
CA LEU A 32 17.96 -5.96 -19.04
C LEU A 32 16.64 -6.67 -19.35
N ILE A 33 16.66 -8.00 -19.51
CA ILE A 33 15.45 -8.80 -19.70
C ILE A 33 14.48 -8.63 -18.53
N ALA A 34 14.96 -8.69 -17.29
CA ALA A 34 14.11 -8.51 -16.11
C ALA A 34 13.49 -7.10 -16.04
N ILE A 35 14.23 -6.06 -16.39
CA ILE A 35 13.70 -4.69 -16.48
C ILE A 35 12.62 -4.61 -17.56
N LEU A 36 12.85 -5.17 -18.75
CA LEU A 36 11.85 -5.18 -19.82
C LEU A 36 10.57 -5.94 -19.41
N VAL A 37 10.72 -7.08 -18.74
CA VAL A 37 9.58 -7.87 -18.21
C VAL A 37 8.82 -7.10 -17.13
N PHE A 38 9.54 -6.42 -16.23
CA PHE A 38 8.96 -5.55 -15.20
C PHE A 38 8.17 -4.38 -15.82
N LEU A 39 8.78 -3.67 -16.77
CA LEU A 39 8.17 -2.54 -17.46
C LEU A 39 6.94 -2.96 -18.29
N TYR A 40 7.02 -4.12 -18.96
CA TYR A 40 5.88 -4.68 -19.68
C TYR A 40 4.71 -4.99 -18.73
N GLY A 41 4.99 -5.59 -17.57
CA GLY A 41 3.98 -5.84 -16.55
C GLY A 41 3.33 -4.56 -16.04
N MET A 42 4.14 -3.52 -15.76
CA MET A 42 3.64 -2.21 -15.35
C MET A 42 2.78 -1.57 -16.45
N TRP A 43 3.19 -1.70 -17.71
CA TRP A 43 2.41 -1.23 -18.86
C TRP A 43 1.06 -1.93 -18.98
N LEU A 44 0.98 -3.24 -18.71
CA LEU A 44 -0.29 -3.97 -18.71
C LEU A 44 -1.27 -3.39 -17.67
N HIS A 45 -0.80 -3.09 -16.45
CA HIS A 45 -1.61 -2.42 -15.44
C HIS A 45 -2.11 -1.05 -15.90
N VAL A 46 -1.21 -0.19 -16.40
CA VAL A 46 -1.57 1.14 -16.92
C VAL A 46 -2.58 1.03 -18.07
N LYS A 47 -2.41 0.05 -18.96
CA LYS A 47 -3.34 -0.22 -20.05
C LYS A 47 -4.73 -0.62 -19.52
N HIS A 48 -4.80 -1.37 -18.43
CA HIS A 48 -6.08 -1.70 -17.78
C HIS A 48 -6.73 -0.46 -17.16
N TRP A 49 -5.99 0.35 -16.41
CA TRP A 49 -6.55 1.55 -15.77
C TRP A 49 -7.14 2.53 -16.79
N ARG A 50 -6.50 2.66 -17.95
CA ARG A 50 -6.96 3.53 -19.05
C ARG A 50 -8.28 3.11 -19.71
N LYS A 51 -8.78 1.89 -19.45
CA LYS A 51 -10.11 1.46 -19.91
C LYS A 51 -11.24 2.08 -19.08
N GLY A 52 -10.94 2.53 -17.87
CA GLY A 52 -11.95 3.09 -16.96
C GLY A 52 -12.36 4.51 -17.34
N LYS A 53 -13.57 4.89 -16.92
CA LYS A 53 -14.14 6.22 -17.12
C LYS A 53 -13.44 7.32 -16.30
N GLY A 54 -13.73 8.56 -16.64
CA GLY A 54 -13.30 9.75 -15.90
C GLY A 54 -11.96 10.32 -16.38
N GLN A 55 -11.72 11.59 -16.06
CA GLN A 55 -10.51 12.28 -16.46
C GLN A 55 -9.40 12.10 -15.42
N PHE A 56 -8.17 12.01 -15.91
CA PHE A 56 -6.99 12.04 -15.06
C PHE A 56 -6.74 13.48 -14.57
N SER A 57 -6.56 13.66 -13.26
CA SER A 57 -6.19 14.96 -12.69
C SER A 57 -5.17 14.80 -11.57
N TYR A 58 -4.08 15.55 -11.68
CA TYR A 58 -3.00 15.62 -10.69
C TYR A 58 -3.11 16.84 -9.76
N GLN A 59 -4.17 17.64 -9.89
CA GLN A 59 -4.37 18.82 -9.04
C GLN A 59 -5.23 18.49 -7.81
N PRO A 60 -5.08 19.24 -6.69
CA PRO A 60 -3.95 20.14 -6.38
C PRO A 60 -2.66 19.37 -6.07
N LEU A 61 -1.58 19.69 -6.78
CA LEU A 61 -0.31 18.95 -6.72
C LEU A 61 0.30 18.93 -5.31
N GLY A 62 0.31 20.08 -4.61
CA GLY A 62 0.95 20.19 -3.29
C GLY A 62 0.34 19.28 -2.23
N GLN A 63 -1.00 19.17 -2.20
CA GLN A 63 -1.69 18.29 -1.26
C GLN A 63 -1.43 16.81 -1.59
N ARG A 64 -1.42 16.46 -2.88
CA ARG A 64 -1.12 15.09 -3.33
C ARG A 64 0.32 14.68 -3.02
N LEU A 65 1.28 15.58 -3.23
CA LEU A 65 2.69 15.35 -2.87
C LEU A 65 2.84 15.16 -1.36
N LYS A 66 2.21 16.00 -0.53
CA LYS A 66 2.22 15.82 0.93
C LYS A 66 1.68 14.45 1.34
N MET A 67 0.58 14.02 0.73
CA MET A 67 -0.01 12.72 1.01
C MET A 67 0.88 11.57 0.52
N TRP A 68 1.46 11.67 -0.66
CA TRP A 68 2.38 10.68 -1.19
C TRP A 68 3.64 10.55 -0.34
N LEU A 69 4.25 11.67 0.09
CA LEU A 69 5.42 11.65 0.97
C LEU A 69 5.11 11.02 2.34
N THR A 70 3.98 11.40 2.96
CA THR A 70 3.65 10.94 4.32
C THR A 70 3.06 9.53 4.37
N MET A 71 2.22 9.16 3.40
CA MET A 71 1.53 7.87 3.38
C MET A 71 2.16 6.85 2.42
N GLY A 72 2.73 7.30 1.30
CA GLY A 72 3.39 6.44 0.31
C GLY A 72 4.84 6.15 0.65
N VAL A 73 5.67 7.18 0.82
CA VAL A 73 7.12 7.04 1.06
C VAL A 73 7.42 6.73 2.53
N ALA A 74 6.97 7.57 3.46
CA ALA A 74 7.22 7.36 4.88
C ALA A 74 6.37 6.21 5.47
N THR A 75 5.29 5.82 4.78
CA THR A 75 4.36 4.75 5.20
C THR A 75 3.81 4.91 6.61
N ASN A 76 3.65 6.15 7.10
CA ASN A 76 3.31 6.46 8.49
C ASN A 76 2.15 5.62 9.03
N LYS A 77 1.09 5.44 8.23
CA LYS A 77 -0.08 4.64 8.59
C LYS A 77 0.22 3.15 8.75
N VAL A 78 1.10 2.59 7.92
CA VAL A 78 1.54 1.19 8.05
C VAL A 78 2.29 1.01 9.37
N ILE A 79 3.20 1.94 9.69
CA ILE A 79 4.06 1.90 10.86
C ILE A 79 3.26 2.08 12.16
N VAL A 80 2.31 3.02 12.19
CA VAL A 80 1.63 3.42 13.44
C VAL A 80 0.45 2.53 13.81
N ASP A 81 -0.42 2.12 12.87
CA ASP A 81 -1.68 1.47 13.28
C ASP A 81 -1.48 0.10 13.94
N LYS A 82 -0.45 -0.66 13.55
CA LYS A 82 -0.14 -1.98 14.14
C LYS A 82 1.37 -2.11 14.36
N PRO A 83 1.87 -2.05 15.62
CA PRO A 83 3.30 -1.96 15.91
C PRO A 83 4.15 -3.09 15.30
N ALA A 84 3.77 -4.36 15.47
CA ALA A 84 4.58 -5.48 14.97
C ALA A 84 4.64 -5.55 13.43
N PRO A 85 3.51 -5.55 12.68
CA PRO A 85 3.54 -5.44 11.22
C PRO A 85 4.15 -4.12 10.71
N GLY A 86 4.03 -3.03 11.47
CA GLY A 86 4.59 -1.73 11.15
C GLY A 86 6.12 -1.72 11.24
N PHE A 87 6.66 -2.21 12.35
CA PHE A 87 8.10 -2.39 12.56
C PHE A 87 8.70 -3.35 11.52
N MET A 88 8.02 -4.47 11.25
CA MET A 88 8.39 -5.40 10.19
C MET A 88 8.48 -4.72 8.82
N HIS A 89 7.46 -3.95 8.41
CA HIS A 89 7.49 -3.24 7.12
C HIS A 89 8.55 -2.14 7.09
N ALA A 90 8.76 -1.38 8.18
CA ALA A 90 9.77 -0.33 8.22
C ALA A 90 11.18 -0.91 7.97
N ASN A 91 11.51 -2.01 8.66
CA ASN A 91 12.78 -2.71 8.49
C ASN A 91 12.95 -3.31 7.09
N LEU A 92 11.90 -3.96 6.55
CA LEU A 92 11.93 -4.51 5.19
C LEU A 92 12.06 -3.41 4.13
N MET A 93 11.24 -2.37 4.22
CA MET A 93 11.18 -1.32 3.21
C MET A 93 12.49 -0.53 3.16
N TRP A 94 12.94 0.01 4.29
CA TRP A 94 14.18 0.77 4.32
C TRP A 94 15.40 -0.12 4.12
N GLY A 95 15.39 -1.33 4.67
CA GLY A 95 16.42 -2.34 4.40
C GLY A 95 16.60 -2.59 2.91
N MET A 96 15.52 -2.96 2.21
CA MET A 96 15.58 -3.26 0.78
C MET A 96 15.85 -2.02 -0.09
N ILE A 97 15.31 -0.85 0.25
CA ILE A 97 15.59 0.40 -0.49
C ILE A 97 17.07 0.76 -0.39
N ILE A 98 17.65 0.72 0.82
CA ILE A 98 19.07 1.05 1.03
C ILE A 98 19.96 0.01 0.35
N LEU A 99 19.63 -1.28 0.43
CA LEU A 99 20.35 -2.33 -0.31
C LEU A 99 20.30 -2.09 -1.83
N PHE A 100 19.13 -1.74 -2.37
CA PHE A 100 18.96 -1.42 -3.78
C PHE A 100 19.76 -0.17 -4.20
N ILE A 101 19.74 0.90 -3.39
CA ILE A 101 20.60 2.08 -3.59
C ILE A 101 22.07 1.66 -3.56
N GLY A 102 22.45 0.75 -2.66
CA GLY A 102 23.78 0.17 -2.61
C GLY A 102 24.21 -0.49 -3.92
N THR A 103 23.35 -1.33 -4.49
CA THR A 103 23.58 -1.95 -5.79
C THR A 103 23.65 -0.91 -6.90
N ALA A 104 22.73 0.06 -6.93
CA ALA A 104 22.71 1.12 -7.92
C ALA A 104 23.98 2.00 -7.88
N LEU A 105 24.46 2.35 -6.69
CA LEU A 105 25.72 3.09 -6.51
C LEU A 105 26.93 2.29 -6.98
N ALA A 106 26.95 0.96 -6.77
CA ALA A 106 28.01 0.11 -7.30
C ALA A 106 28.00 0.02 -8.83
N THR A 107 26.81 -0.02 -9.43
CA THR A 107 26.62 0.07 -10.89
C THR A 107 27.06 1.43 -11.41
N ILE A 108 26.66 2.53 -10.78
CA ILE A 108 27.09 3.89 -11.18
C ILE A 108 28.62 4.02 -11.10
N ASP A 109 29.23 3.56 -10.02
CA ASP A 109 30.69 3.59 -9.86
C ASP A 109 31.43 2.81 -10.96
N TRP A 110 30.91 1.64 -11.33
CA TRP A 110 31.54 0.78 -12.34
C TRP A 110 31.23 1.15 -13.79
N ASP A 111 29.97 1.42 -14.11
CA ASP A 111 29.48 1.59 -15.49
C ASP A 111 29.47 3.05 -15.94
N ILE A 112 29.44 4.01 -15.02
CA ILE A 112 29.34 5.45 -15.32
C ILE A 112 30.62 6.16 -14.92
N THR A 113 31.04 6.04 -13.65
CA THR A 113 32.20 6.79 -13.14
C THR A 113 33.49 6.32 -13.79
N LYS A 114 33.75 5.00 -13.87
CA LYS A 114 34.98 4.46 -14.45
C LYS A 114 35.19 4.83 -15.94
N PRO A 115 34.18 4.82 -16.84
CA PRO A 115 34.38 5.25 -18.22
C PRO A 115 34.43 6.78 -18.41
N LEU A 116 33.71 7.55 -17.58
CA LEU A 116 33.60 9.01 -17.75
C LEU A 116 34.71 9.81 -17.07
N ILE A 117 35.25 9.29 -15.96
CA ILE A 117 36.28 9.95 -15.16
C ILE A 117 37.49 9.02 -15.16
N ASN A 118 38.67 9.55 -15.46
CA ASN A 118 39.90 8.77 -15.55
C ASN A 118 40.03 7.84 -14.31
N PRO A 119 40.03 6.50 -14.50
CA PRO A 119 40.03 5.53 -13.40
C PRO A 119 41.18 5.73 -12.42
N ASN A 120 42.28 6.33 -12.88
CA ASN A 120 43.48 6.59 -12.09
C ASN A 120 43.40 7.87 -11.23
N GLN A 121 42.32 8.64 -11.33
CA GLN A 121 42.17 9.93 -10.64
C GLN A 121 41.06 9.92 -9.58
N TRP A 122 39.93 9.26 -9.82
CA TRP A 122 38.80 9.32 -8.90
C TRP A 122 37.77 8.19 -9.13
N ARG A 123 37.26 7.61 -8.04
CA ARG A 123 36.10 6.70 -8.02
C ARG A 123 35.05 7.20 -7.03
N LEU A 124 33.79 6.84 -7.27
CA LEU A 124 32.70 7.22 -6.38
C LEU A 124 32.82 6.45 -5.06
N LEU A 125 33.05 5.14 -5.12
CA LEU A 125 33.17 4.26 -3.95
C LEU A 125 34.63 4.13 -3.50
N GLN A 126 35.19 5.20 -2.94
CA GLN A 126 36.54 5.23 -2.36
C GLN A 126 36.57 5.73 -0.90
N ASP A 127 37.62 5.35 -0.18
CA ASP A 127 37.99 5.83 1.16
C ASP A 127 36.83 5.80 2.18
N GLY A 128 36.60 6.91 2.89
CA GLY A 128 35.58 7.03 3.92
C GLY A 128 34.15 6.82 3.39
N PHE A 129 33.89 7.15 2.12
CA PHE A 129 32.58 6.90 1.53
C PHE A 129 32.35 5.42 1.27
N TYR A 130 33.37 4.68 0.81
CA TYR A 130 33.30 3.22 0.71
C TYR A 130 33.09 2.55 2.07
N ALA A 131 33.78 3.03 3.12
CA ALA A 131 33.60 2.56 4.50
C ALA A 131 32.16 2.76 5.01
N LEU A 132 31.61 3.96 4.80
CA LEU A 132 30.23 4.28 5.16
C LEU A 132 29.24 3.42 4.36
N TYR A 133 29.42 3.34 3.04
CA TYR A 133 28.63 2.52 2.13
C TYR A 133 28.53 1.07 2.63
N LYS A 134 29.66 0.43 2.95
CA LYS A 134 29.68 -0.95 3.45
C LYS A 134 29.00 -1.09 4.80
N THR A 135 29.29 -0.20 5.74
CA THR A 135 28.69 -0.22 7.10
C THR A 135 27.17 -0.08 7.02
N VAL A 136 26.68 0.86 6.20
CA VAL A 136 25.25 1.11 6.00
C VAL A 136 24.57 -0.10 5.38
N LEU A 137 25.14 -0.70 4.32
CA LEU A 137 24.54 -1.88 3.70
C LEU A 137 24.47 -3.08 4.65
N ASP A 138 25.51 -3.31 5.46
CA ASP A 138 25.50 -4.41 6.42
C ASP A 138 24.43 -4.22 7.51
N ILE A 139 24.32 -3.01 8.07
CA ILE A 139 23.31 -2.69 9.08
C ILE A 139 21.90 -2.84 8.49
N PHE A 140 21.63 -2.24 7.33
CA PHE A 140 20.30 -2.29 6.72
C PHE A 140 19.95 -3.68 6.17
N GLY A 141 20.94 -4.49 5.78
CA GLY A 141 20.75 -5.90 5.48
C GLY A 141 20.34 -6.70 6.71
N LEU A 142 20.91 -6.42 7.89
CA LEU A 142 20.53 -7.06 9.14
C LEU A 142 19.10 -6.66 9.55
N LEU A 143 18.77 -5.37 9.43
CA LEU A 143 17.41 -4.88 9.65
C LEU A 143 16.41 -5.56 8.70
N ALA A 144 16.73 -5.67 7.41
CA ALA A 144 15.90 -6.40 6.45
C ALA A 144 15.68 -7.86 6.88
N LEU A 145 16.72 -8.55 7.37
CA LEU A 145 16.60 -9.92 7.87
C LEU A 145 15.71 -10.02 9.11
N VAL A 146 15.81 -9.08 10.06
CA VAL A 146 14.89 -9.00 11.21
C VAL A 146 13.45 -8.82 10.73
N GLY A 147 13.23 -7.93 9.76
CA GLY A 147 11.93 -7.73 9.13
C GLY A 147 11.38 -9.00 8.48
N LEU A 148 12.23 -9.77 7.78
CA LEU A 148 11.85 -11.05 7.16
C LEU A 148 11.49 -12.11 8.20
N VAL A 149 12.23 -12.21 9.29
CA VAL A 149 11.92 -13.14 10.40
C VAL A 149 10.55 -12.82 11.00
N ILE A 150 10.27 -11.53 11.26
CA ILE A 150 8.96 -11.10 11.78
C ILE A 150 7.85 -11.37 10.74
N ALA A 151 8.11 -11.12 9.45
CA ALA A 151 7.15 -11.41 8.39
C ALA A 151 6.80 -12.90 8.32
N PHE A 152 7.81 -13.76 8.42
CA PHE A 152 7.65 -15.20 8.47
C PHE A 152 6.85 -15.62 9.71
N ALA A 153 7.20 -15.11 10.89
CA ALA A 153 6.51 -15.41 12.15
C ALA A 153 5.04 -14.97 12.14
N ILE A 154 4.72 -13.78 11.62
CA ILE A 154 3.34 -13.32 11.47
C ILE A 154 2.58 -14.21 10.48
N ARG A 155 3.18 -14.50 9.32
CA ARG A 155 2.48 -15.19 8.23
C ARG A 155 2.27 -16.68 8.49
N TYR A 156 3.25 -17.36 9.10
CA TYR A 156 3.26 -18.81 9.29
C TYR A 156 3.19 -19.27 10.75
N GLY A 157 3.49 -18.40 11.72
CA GLY A 157 3.29 -18.65 13.14
C GLY A 157 1.91 -18.18 13.61
N GLN A 158 1.67 -16.87 13.59
CA GLN A 158 0.42 -16.26 14.10
C GLN A 158 -0.79 -16.55 13.20
N LYS A 159 -0.57 -16.64 11.88
CA LYS A 159 -1.59 -16.95 10.87
C LYS A 159 -2.91 -16.15 11.03
N PRO A 160 -2.87 -14.81 11.09
CA PRO A 160 -4.09 -14.02 11.28
C PRO A 160 -5.03 -14.14 10.08
N GLU A 161 -6.31 -14.43 10.32
CA GLU A 161 -7.35 -14.71 9.29
C GLU A 161 -7.48 -13.60 8.24
N ARG A 162 -7.24 -12.35 8.63
CA ARG A 162 -7.24 -11.19 7.73
C ARG A 162 -6.31 -11.32 6.52
N LEU A 163 -5.27 -12.16 6.61
CA LEU A 163 -4.30 -12.42 5.55
C LEU A 163 -4.71 -13.57 4.61
N ASP A 164 -5.80 -14.27 4.92
CA ASP A 164 -6.32 -15.33 4.07
C ASP A 164 -7.04 -14.73 2.86
N GLY A 165 -7.04 -15.45 1.73
CA GLY A 165 -7.78 -15.08 0.54
C GLY A 165 -9.28 -15.32 0.70
N ARG A 166 -10.06 -15.01 -0.34
CA ARG A 166 -11.52 -15.18 -0.31
C ARG A 166 -12.00 -16.62 -0.05
N SER A 167 -11.18 -17.61 -0.39
CA SER A 167 -11.46 -19.04 -0.15
C SER A 167 -11.06 -19.52 1.26
N GLY A 168 -10.64 -18.62 2.15
CA GLY A 168 -10.07 -18.96 3.46
C GLY A 168 -8.66 -19.55 3.38
N LYS A 169 -8.09 -19.69 2.17
CA LYS A 169 -6.72 -20.21 1.96
C LYS A 169 -5.73 -19.07 1.75
N ARG A 170 -4.49 -19.26 2.23
CA ARG A 170 -3.38 -18.32 2.00
C ARG A 170 -2.83 -18.43 0.58
N PHE A 171 -2.21 -17.35 0.14
CA PHE A 171 -1.45 -17.27 -1.12
C PHE A 171 -0.06 -17.90 -0.97
N PHE A 172 0.00 -19.14 -0.48
CA PHE A 172 1.22 -19.79 0.00
C PHE A 172 2.39 -19.72 -1.00
N ARG A 173 2.14 -20.03 -2.28
CA ARG A 173 3.19 -20.08 -3.32
C ARG A 173 3.82 -18.71 -3.57
N GLU A 174 3.00 -17.68 -3.67
CA GLU A 174 3.44 -16.31 -3.90
C GLU A 174 4.14 -15.73 -2.65
N ASP A 175 3.58 -15.99 -1.47
CA ASP A 175 4.19 -15.56 -0.22
C ASP A 175 5.55 -16.22 0.03
N LEU A 176 5.68 -17.50 -0.32
CA LEU A 176 6.94 -18.23 -0.24
C LEU A 176 7.96 -17.72 -1.27
N TRP A 177 7.54 -17.43 -2.51
CA TRP A 177 8.40 -16.79 -3.50
C TRP A 177 8.96 -15.48 -2.97
N ILE A 178 8.10 -14.56 -2.50
CA ILE A 178 8.52 -13.23 -2.05
C ILE A 178 9.41 -13.29 -0.81
N ILE A 179 8.96 -13.95 0.27
CA ILE A 179 9.72 -14.01 1.52
C ILE A 179 11.00 -14.82 1.31
N GLY A 180 10.90 -15.93 0.57
CA GLY A 180 12.04 -16.81 0.29
C GLY A 180 13.09 -16.16 -0.59
N SER A 181 12.70 -15.48 -1.67
CA SER A 181 13.65 -14.78 -2.55
C SER A 181 14.34 -13.63 -1.83
N LEU A 182 13.60 -12.82 -1.05
CA LEU A 182 14.18 -11.72 -0.28
C LEU A 182 15.15 -12.25 0.79
N ALA A 183 14.78 -13.31 1.52
CA ALA A 183 15.68 -13.94 2.49
C ALA A 183 16.93 -14.51 1.80
N PHE A 184 16.75 -15.19 0.66
CA PHE A 184 17.85 -15.72 -0.11
C PHE A 184 18.82 -14.61 -0.54
N ILE A 185 18.32 -13.53 -1.13
CA ILE A 185 19.13 -12.38 -1.59
C ILE A 185 19.91 -11.78 -0.42
N VAL A 186 19.23 -11.45 0.69
CA VAL A 186 19.90 -10.81 1.85
C VAL A 186 20.95 -11.74 2.47
N LEU A 187 20.60 -13.01 2.72
CA LEU A 187 21.53 -13.97 3.32
C LEU A 187 22.74 -14.25 2.42
N THR A 188 22.50 -14.51 1.14
CA THR A 188 23.59 -14.77 0.20
C THR A 188 24.45 -13.54 -0.04
N GLY A 189 23.91 -12.32 0.06
CA GLY A 189 24.69 -11.09 0.02
C GLY A 189 25.75 -11.03 1.13
N PHE A 190 25.38 -11.37 2.37
CA PHE A 190 26.32 -11.47 3.48
C PHE A 190 27.36 -12.57 3.28
N ILE A 191 26.94 -13.74 2.77
CA ILE A 191 27.84 -14.88 2.55
C ILE A 191 28.84 -14.57 1.42
N VAL A 192 28.41 -13.93 0.34
CA VAL A 192 29.28 -13.49 -0.76
C VAL A 192 30.35 -12.55 -0.23
N GLU A 193 29.98 -11.58 0.61
CA GLU A 193 30.94 -10.66 1.22
C GLU A 193 31.90 -11.38 2.17
N ALA A 194 31.39 -12.30 3.01
CA ALA A 194 32.20 -13.09 3.93
C ALA A 194 33.23 -13.97 3.21
N LEU A 195 32.84 -14.65 2.13
CA LEU A 195 33.73 -15.48 1.32
C LEU A 195 34.80 -14.64 0.61
N ARG A 196 34.44 -13.45 0.13
CA ARG A 196 35.40 -12.49 -0.44
C ARG A 196 36.43 -12.08 0.61
N LEU A 197 35.98 -11.72 1.82
CA LEU A 197 36.86 -11.34 2.93
C LEU A 197 37.73 -12.50 3.44
N ALA A 198 37.25 -13.74 3.36
CA ALA A 198 38.03 -14.92 3.73
C ALA A 198 39.11 -15.24 2.68
N SER A 199 38.82 -15.00 1.39
CA SER A 199 39.76 -15.28 0.30
C SER A 199 40.80 -14.18 0.08
N GLN A 200 40.54 -12.96 0.54
CA GLN A 200 41.46 -11.83 0.46
C GLN A 200 42.08 -11.63 1.84
N PRO A 201 43.36 -11.99 2.07
CA PRO A 201 43.94 -12.04 3.41
C PRO A 201 43.78 -10.72 4.16
N VAL A 202 43.33 -10.85 5.42
CA VAL A 202 43.13 -9.77 6.38
C VAL A 202 44.49 -9.36 6.93
N GLU A 203 45.15 -8.42 6.27
CA GLU A 203 46.06 -7.55 6.98
C GLU A 203 45.33 -6.22 7.24
N THR A 204 45.40 -5.77 8.48
CA THR A 204 45.00 -4.45 8.96
C THR A 204 46.30 -3.73 9.33
N ALA A 205 46.55 -2.53 8.78
CA ALA A 205 47.76 -1.68 8.83
C ALA A 205 48.67 -1.73 7.56
N ARG A 206 48.92 -0.54 6.99
CA ARG A 206 49.87 -0.29 5.88
C ARG A 206 51.19 -1.05 6.09
N LEU A 207 51.62 -1.82 5.08
CA LEU A 207 53.01 -2.22 4.89
C LEU A 207 53.53 -1.58 3.59
N GLY A 208 53.94 -0.31 3.65
CA GLY A 208 54.43 0.43 2.48
C GLY A 208 53.34 0.80 1.46
N GLU A 209 53.58 0.48 0.18
CA GLU A 209 52.84 0.98 -1.02
C GLU A 209 51.61 0.13 -1.45
N ARG A 210 50.97 -0.67 -0.57
CA ARG A 210 49.80 -1.49 -0.96
C ARG A 210 48.49 -1.08 -0.27
N VAL A 211 47.44 -0.92 -1.09
CA VAL A 211 46.06 -0.54 -0.73
C VAL A 211 45.37 -1.58 0.15
N MET A 212 44.74 -1.13 1.24
CA MET A 212 43.98 -1.97 2.19
C MET A 212 42.47 -1.77 2.06
N TYR A 213 41.72 -2.88 2.04
CA TYR A 213 40.25 -2.90 2.15
C TYR A 213 39.81 -2.62 3.58
N CYS A 214 38.75 -1.83 3.80
CA CYS A 214 38.13 -1.75 5.15
C CYS A 214 37.37 -3.05 5.47
N THR A 215 38.08 -4.04 6.02
CA THR A 215 37.50 -5.31 6.45
C THR A 215 36.54 -5.12 7.62
N THR A 216 36.87 -4.26 8.59
CA THR A 216 36.04 -3.96 9.76
C THR A 216 34.79 -3.14 9.46
N CYS A 217 34.70 -2.48 8.30
CA CYS A 217 33.51 -1.75 7.87
C CYS A 217 32.36 -2.69 7.45
N SER A 218 32.66 -3.96 7.16
CA SER A 218 31.63 -4.98 6.98
C SER A 218 31.31 -5.61 8.33
N VAL A 219 30.43 -4.93 9.10
CA VAL A 219 30.06 -5.30 10.47
C VAL A 219 29.54 -6.74 10.57
N VAL A 220 28.89 -7.24 9.52
CA VAL A 220 28.33 -8.61 9.47
C VAL A 220 29.21 -9.54 8.65
N GLY A 221 29.73 -9.09 7.51
CA GLY A 221 30.56 -9.92 6.64
C GLY A 221 31.91 -10.31 7.27
N TRP A 222 32.56 -9.43 8.02
CA TRP A 222 33.83 -9.71 8.69
C TRP A 222 33.77 -10.79 9.78
N PRO A 223 32.82 -10.77 10.75
CA PRO A 223 32.73 -11.87 11.70
C PRO A 223 32.32 -13.17 11.00
N LEU A 224 31.47 -13.12 9.97
CA LEU A 224 31.08 -14.30 9.19
C LEU A 224 32.23 -14.89 8.39
N SER A 225 33.20 -14.09 7.92
CA SER A 225 34.34 -14.59 7.14
C SER A 225 35.20 -15.58 7.94
N ARG A 226 35.21 -15.46 9.28
CA ARG A 226 35.92 -16.37 10.19
C ARG A 226 35.39 -17.80 10.15
N LEU A 227 34.13 -18.01 9.76
CA LEU A 227 33.57 -19.35 9.57
C LEU A 227 34.22 -20.09 8.39
N PHE A 228 34.85 -19.35 7.48
CA PHE A 228 35.53 -19.87 6.30
C PHE A 228 37.06 -19.82 6.43
N ALA A 229 37.57 -19.45 7.62
CA ALA A 229 39.00 -19.40 7.89
C ALA A 229 39.62 -20.81 7.77
N GLY A 230 40.77 -20.90 7.11
CA GLY A 230 41.50 -22.16 6.91
C GLY A 230 41.04 -23.01 5.72
N LEU A 231 40.02 -22.58 4.97
CA LEU A 231 39.69 -23.20 3.69
C LEU A 231 40.69 -22.79 2.60
N ASP A 232 40.93 -23.70 1.65
CA ASP A 232 41.76 -23.41 0.49
C ASP A 232 41.16 -22.27 -0.35
N THR A 233 42.03 -21.40 -0.88
CA THR A 233 41.64 -20.23 -1.67
C THR A 233 40.93 -20.59 -2.97
N GLY A 234 41.29 -21.71 -3.61
CA GLY A 234 40.60 -22.22 -4.78
C GLY A 234 39.16 -22.61 -4.46
N LEU A 235 38.96 -23.34 -3.35
CA LEU A 235 37.64 -23.70 -2.86
C LEU A 235 36.79 -22.47 -2.49
N LEU A 236 37.36 -21.50 -1.77
CA LEU A 236 36.67 -20.25 -1.42
C LEU A 236 36.19 -19.50 -2.68
N ASN A 237 37.06 -19.41 -3.69
CA ASN A 237 36.74 -18.76 -4.96
C ASN A 237 35.62 -19.48 -5.72
N SER A 238 35.61 -20.82 -5.71
CA SER A 238 34.53 -21.60 -6.33
C SER A 238 33.20 -21.39 -5.62
N ILE A 239 33.17 -21.48 -4.29
CA ILE A 239 31.93 -21.27 -3.50
C ILE A 239 31.43 -19.84 -3.68
N HIS A 240 32.31 -18.84 -3.59
CA HIS A 240 31.97 -17.44 -3.82
C HIS A 240 31.26 -17.25 -5.16
N ARG A 241 31.84 -17.79 -6.24
CA ARG A 241 31.30 -17.66 -7.59
C ARG A 241 29.93 -18.33 -7.72
N SER A 242 29.79 -19.55 -7.18
CA SER A 242 28.50 -20.25 -7.20
C SER A 242 27.41 -19.45 -6.48
N ILE A 243 27.67 -19.00 -5.25
CA ILE A 243 26.68 -18.24 -4.48
C ILE A 243 26.38 -16.89 -5.15
N TRP A 244 27.39 -16.22 -5.70
CA TRP A 244 27.21 -14.97 -6.46
C TRP A 244 26.26 -15.16 -7.66
N VAL A 245 26.41 -16.24 -8.43
CA VAL A 245 25.53 -16.55 -9.57
C VAL A 245 24.09 -16.76 -9.11
N PHE A 246 23.86 -17.57 -8.07
CA PHE A 246 22.51 -17.79 -7.58
C PHE A 246 21.90 -16.52 -6.97
N HIS A 247 22.68 -15.73 -6.24
CA HIS A 247 22.26 -14.43 -5.73
C HIS A 247 21.78 -13.53 -6.87
N ALA A 248 22.61 -13.35 -7.91
CA ALA A 248 22.28 -12.54 -9.07
C ALA A 248 21.04 -13.07 -9.81
N ALA A 249 20.96 -14.39 -10.04
CA ALA A 249 19.83 -15.01 -10.72
C ALA A 249 18.50 -14.79 -9.97
N ILE A 250 18.49 -14.98 -8.65
CA ILE A 250 17.28 -14.76 -7.83
C ILE A 250 16.94 -13.27 -7.73
N ALA A 251 17.93 -12.38 -7.62
CA ALA A 251 17.69 -10.94 -7.63
C ALA A 251 17.06 -10.46 -8.94
N VAL A 252 17.59 -10.89 -10.08
CA VAL A 252 17.07 -10.57 -11.42
C VAL A 252 15.66 -11.15 -11.60
N ALA A 253 15.44 -12.42 -11.22
CA ALA A 253 14.12 -13.04 -11.28
C ALA A 253 13.10 -12.32 -10.37
N PHE A 254 13.53 -11.89 -9.18
CA PHE A 254 12.69 -11.12 -8.27
C PHE A 254 12.24 -9.81 -8.91
N VAL A 255 13.16 -9.01 -9.48
CA VAL A 255 12.86 -7.76 -10.19
C VAL A 255 11.84 -7.98 -11.31
N GLY A 256 12.06 -8.98 -12.17
CA GLY A 256 11.11 -9.30 -13.25
C GLY A 256 9.73 -9.71 -12.74
N SER A 257 9.64 -10.35 -11.58
CA SER A 257 8.38 -10.77 -10.96
C SER A 257 7.60 -9.67 -10.25
N VAL A 258 8.20 -8.50 -10.00
CA VAL A 258 7.59 -7.45 -9.16
C VAL A 258 6.21 -7.04 -9.69
N SER A 259 6.07 -6.77 -10.98
CA SER A 259 4.81 -6.32 -11.58
C SER A 259 3.73 -7.40 -11.66
N TYR A 260 4.04 -8.67 -11.37
CA TYR A 260 3.10 -9.80 -11.49
C TYR A 260 2.75 -10.43 -10.15
N THR A 261 3.30 -9.89 -9.06
CA THR A 261 3.12 -10.40 -7.72
C THR A 261 2.65 -9.27 -6.80
N LYS A 262 2.31 -9.62 -5.56
CA LYS A 262 2.03 -8.65 -4.48
C LYS A 262 3.13 -7.60 -4.30
N MET A 263 4.36 -7.81 -4.80
CA MET A 263 5.42 -6.81 -4.74
C MET A 263 5.17 -5.57 -5.62
N GLY A 264 4.25 -5.65 -6.58
CA GLY A 264 3.79 -4.49 -7.34
C GLY A 264 3.28 -3.36 -6.45
N HIS A 265 2.89 -3.68 -5.21
CA HIS A 265 2.50 -2.69 -4.20
C HIS A 265 3.55 -1.60 -3.95
N LEU A 266 4.84 -1.86 -4.17
CA LEU A 266 5.91 -0.87 -4.02
C LEU A 266 5.64 0.38 -4.88
N PHE A 267 5.14 0.16 -6.10
CA PHE A 267 4.88 1.21 -7.07
C PHE A 267 3.39 1.56 -7.12
N ILE A 268 2.53 0.56 -7.30
CA ILE A 268 1.10 0.77 -7.56
C ILE A 268 0.41 1.41 -6.35
N SER A 269 0.73 0.99 -5.12
CA SER A 269 0.16 1.60 -3.91
C SER A 269 0.59 3.05 -3.72
N SER A 270 1.84 3.35 -4.08
CA SER A 270 2.40 4.69 -4.03
C SER A 270 1.69 5.60 -5.04
N ILE A 271 1.50 5.13 -6.27
CA ILE A 271 0.72 5.82 -7.31
C ILE A 271 -0.73 6.03 -6.82
N ASN A 272 -1.37 5.01 -6.27
CA ASN A 272 -2.74 5.10 -5.80
C ASN A 272 -2.93 6.11 -4.66
N THR A 273 -1.97 6.17 -3.75
CA THR A 273 -1.95 7.13 -2.63
C THR A 273 -1.83 8.57 -3.13
N PHE A 274 -1.01 8.81 -4.16
CA PHE A 274 -0.92 10.12 -4.80
C PHE A 274 -2.27 10.55 -5.41
N PHE A 275 -3.00 9.60 -6.00
CA PHE A 275 -4.33 9.84 -6.58
C PHE A 275 -5.51 9.66 -5.62
N LYS A 276 -5.27 9.62 -4.29
CA LYS A 276 -6.37 9.58 -3.30
C LYS A 276 -7.38 10.71 -3.56
N LYS A 277 -8.67 10.42 -3.34
CA LYS A 277 -9.77 11.40 -3.39
C LYS A 277 -9.59 12.44 -2.28
N LEU A 278 -9.64 13.72 -2.64
CA LEU A 278 -9.38 14.86 -1.73
C LEU A 278 -10.67 15.56 -1.25
N GLY A 279 -11.83 15.19 -1.82
CA GLY A 279 -13.12 15.75 -1.42
C GLY A 279 -13.61 15.24 -0.05
N PRO A 280 -14.81 15.68 0.37
CA PRO A 280 -15.39 15.27 1.64
C PRO A 280 -15.48 13.75 1.77
N ALA A 281 -15.17 13.26 2.96
CA ALA A 281 -15.26 11.84 3.27
C ALA A 281 -16.70 11.35 3.06
N GLY A 282 -16.87 10.27 2.29
CA GLY A 282 -18.18 9.67 2.06
C GLY A 282 -19.03 10.40 1.03
N ALA A 283 -18.49 11.43 0.38
CA ALA A 283 -19.18 12.12 -0.72
C ALA A 283 -19.49 11.12 -1.85
N ILE A 284 -20.78 10.89 -2.05
CA ILE A 284 -21.34 10.05 -3.10
C ILE A 284 -21.23 10.80 -4.44
N THR A 285 -20.79 10.12 -5.49
CA THR A 285 -20.63 10.71 -6.84
C THR A 285 -21.99 11.07 -7.42
N LYS A 286 -22.18 12.29 -7.94
CA LYS A 286 -23.42 12.68 -8.61
C LYS A 286 -23.69 11.78 -9.82
N ILE A 287 -24.96 11.42 -10.03
CA ILE A 287 -25.40 10.78 -11.28
C ILE A 287 -25.66 11.92 -12.26
N GLU A 288 -24.85 11.98 -13.32
CA GLU A 288 -25.06 12.94 -14.41
C GLU A 288 -26.12 12.39 -15.37
N ASN A 289 -26.85 13.27 -16.05
CA ASN A 289 -27.84 12.93 -17.09
C ASN A 289 -28.86 11.84 -16.67
N LEU A 290 -29.48 12.01 -15.51
CA LEU A 290 -30.44 11.04 -14.95
C LEU A 290 -31.59 10.68 -15.92
N GLU A 291 -32.01 11.62 -16.76
CA GLU A 291 -33.12 11.45 -17.70
C GLU A 291 -32.71 10.73 -19.01
N GLU A 292 -31.42 10.69 -19.34
CA GLU A 292 -30.91 10.11 -20.60
C GLU A 292 -30.30 8.71 -20.40
N GLN A 293 -29.92 8.37 -19.17
CA GLN A 293 -29.23 7.12 -18.87
C GLN A 293 -30.21 5.97 -18.64
N GLU A 294 -29.96 4.85 -19.32
CA GLU A 294 -30.74 3.61 -19.16
C GLU A 294 -30.24 2.74 -18.00
N THR A 295 -28.97 2.89 -17.62
CA THR A 295 -28.34 2.11 -16.55
C THR A 295 -27.59 3.00 -15.58
N PHE A 296 -27.65 2.65 -14.29
CA PHE A 296 -27.11 3.43 -13.20
C PHE A 296 -26.16 2.57 -12.36
N GLY A 297 -25.15 3.19 -11.77
CA GLY A 297 -24.14 2.44 -11.00
C GLY A 297 -23.21 1.62 -11.89
N ILE A 298 -22.71 0.49 -11.36
CA ILE A 298 -21.72 -0.34 -12.03
C ILE A 298 -22.17 -1.81 -12.07
N SER A 299 -22.23 -2.35 -13.28
CA SER A 299 -22.57 -3.73 -13.64
C SER A 299 -21.45 -4.42 -14.43
N LYS A 300 -20.63 -3.64 -15.15
CA LYS A 300 -19.55 -4.11 -16.01
C LYS A 300 -18.23 -3.41 -15.71
N LEU A 301 -17.12 -4.02 -16.12
CA LEU A 301 -15.78 -3.49 -15.82
C LEU A 301 -15.51 -2.13 -16.46
N GLU A 302 -16.05 -1.88 -17.65
CA GLU A 302 -15.89 -0.65 -18.43
C GLU A 302 -16.60 0.55 -17.79
N GLU A 303 -17.47 0.31 -16.81
CA GLU A 303 -18.20 1.34 -16.08
C GLU A 303 -17.42 1.88 -14.88
N PHE A 304 -16.41 1.15 -14.39
CA PHE A 304 -15.52 1.67 -13.36
C PHE A 304 -14.71 2.85 -13.86
N THR A 305 -14.40 3.77 -12.94
CA THR A 305 -13.43 4.82 -13.21
C THR A 305 -12.01 4.27 -13.30
N TRP A 306 -11.11 4.97 -14.00
CA TRP A 306 -9.68 4.60 -14.02
C TRP A 306 -9.09 4.49 -12.61
N LYS A 307 -9.59 5.32 -11.67
CA LYS A 307 -9.15 5.34 -10.27
C LYS A 307 -9.63 4.11 -9.50
N GLN A 308 -10.84 3.63 -9.75
CA GLN A 308 -11.35 2.37 -9.16
C GLN A 308 -10.55 1.16 -9.69
N LEU A 309 -10.22 1.14 -10.99
CA LEU A 309 -9.37 0.08 -11.54
C LEU A 309 -7.97 0.09 -10.92
N LEU A 310 -7.37 1.29 -10.72
CA LEU A 310 -6.12 1.44 -9.99
C LEU A 310 -6.24 0.98 -8.52
N ASP A 311 -7.37 1.26 -7.87
CA ASP A 311 -7.64 0.81 -6.49
C ASP A 311 -7.63 -0.72 -6.35
N PHE A 312 -8.11 -1.44 -7.37
CA PHE A 312 -8.11 -2.89 -7.36
C PHE A 312 -6.68 -3.44 -7.38
N ASP A 313 -5.82 -2.88 -8.24
CA ASP A 313 -4.40 -3.26 -8.35
C ASP A 313 -3.55 -2.80 -7.16
N ALA A 314 -3.92 -1.69 -6.53
CA ALA A 314 -3.23 -1.19 -5.34
C ALA A 314 -3.50 -2.05 -4.08
N CYS A 315 -4.49 -2.93 -4.12
CA CYS A 315 -4.87 -3.74 -2.96
C CYS A 315 -3.75 -4.71 -2.56
N THR A 316 -3.11 -4.44 -1.42
CA THR A 316 -2.04 -5.29 -0.86
C THR A 316 -2.55 -6.54 -0.14
N ARG A 317 -3.88 -6.75 -0.13
CA ARG A 317 -4.54 -7.87 0.57
C ARG A 317 -4.17 -7.97 2.05
N CYS A 318 -3.87 -6.84 2.69
CA CYS A 318 -3.42 -6.78 4.10
C CYS A 318 -4.55 -6.99 5.12
N GLY A 319 -5.82 -6.83 4.73
CA GLY A 319 -6.98 -7.08 5.59
C GLY A 319 -7.23 -6.06 6.70
N ARG A 320 -6.54 -4.92 6.74
CA ARG A 320 -6.86 -3.84 7.70
C ARG A 320 -8.30 -3.33 7.56
N CYS A 321 -8.79 -3.25 6.33
CA CYS A 321 -10.19 -2.90 6.05
C CYS A 321 -11.20 -3.99 6.49
N GLN A 322 -10.77 -5.25 6.55
CA GLN A 322 -11.58 -6.35 7.08
C GLN A 322 -11.64 -6.27 8.60
N ASP A 323 -10.49 -6.13 9.27
CA ASP A 323 -10.41 -5.98 10.73
C ASP A 323 -11.19 -4.75 11.25
N ALA A 324 -11.27 -3.68 10.47
CA ALA A 324 -12.00 -2.47 10.84
C ALA A 324 -13.51 -2.56 10.53
N CYS A 325 -13.97 -3.59 9.81
CA CYS A 325 -15.34 -3.68 9.36
C CYS A 325 -16.24 -4.33 10.42
N PRO A 326 -17.24 -3.62 10.98
CA PRO A 326 -18.13 -4.20 11.98
C PRO A 326 -18.95 -5.38 11.44
N ALA A 327 -19.31 -5.38 10.15
CA ALA A 327 -20.01 -6.49 9.52
C ALA A 327 -19.12 -7.75 9.47
N SER A 328 -17.89 -7.62 9.00
CA SER A 328 -16.95 -8.75 8.97
C SER A 328 -16.67 -9.31 10.36
N LEU A 329 -16.52 -8.44 11.38
CA LEU A 329 -16.26 -8.86 12.76
C LEU A 329 -17.42 -9.61 13.42
N THR A 330 -18.64 -9.43 12.91
CA THR A 330 -19.85 -10.12 13.39
C THR A 330 -20.19 -11.35 12.56
N GLY A 331 -19.29 -11.80 11.68
CA GLY A 331 -19.46 -13.01 10.86
C GLY A 331 -20.42 -12.85 9.68
N LYS A 332 -20.79 -11.61 9.32
CA LYS A 332 -21.56 -11.32 8.11
C LYS A 332 -20.73 -11.54 6.84
N GLU A 333 -21.38 -11.61 5.69
CA GLU A 333 -20.71 -11.93 4.42
C GLU A 333 -19.73 -10.85 3.95
N LEU A 334 -19.99 -9.58 4.31
CA LEU A 334 -19.13 -8.48 3.90
C LEU A 334 -17.72 -8.58 4.49
N SER A 335 -16.74 -8.71 3.59
CA SER A 335 -15.36 -8.29 3.81
C SER A 335 -14.99 -7.22 2.78
N PRO A 336 -14.73 -5.95 3.18
CA PRO A 336 -14.32 -4.90 2.25
C PRO A 336 -13.01 -5.24 1.53
N LYS A 337 -12.15 -6.05 2.13
CA LYS A 337 -10.96 -6.61 1.46
C LYS A 337 -11.38 -7.51 0.31
N ASN A 338 -12.29 -8.46 0.56
CA ASN A 338 -12.67 -9.45 -0.43
C ASN A 338 -13.45 -8.85 -1.59
N VAL A 339 -14.28 -7.83 -1.36
CA VAL A 339 -14.93 -7.08 -2.46
C VAL A 339 -13.89 -6.55 -3.45
N ILE A 340 -12.85 -5.87 -2.96
CA ILE A 340 -11.78 -5.34 -3.83
C ILE A 340 -10.95 -6.44 -4.48
N VAL A 341 -10.65 -7.53 -3.76
CA VAL A 341 -9.90 -8.67 -4.33
C VAL A 341 -10.70 -9.38 -5.42
N LYS A 342 -12.01 -9.56 -5.24
CA LYS A 342 -12.90 -10.12 -6.26
C LYS A 342 -12.94 -9.23 -7.49
N LEU A 343 -13.06 -7.91 -7.33
CA LEU A 343 -13.02 -6.97 -8.46
C LEU A 343 -11.66 -6.97 -9.19
N TYR A 344 -10.55 -7.11 -8.46
CA TYR A 344 -9.23 -7.33 -9.05
C TYR A 344 -9.21 -8.61 -9.91
N GLU A 345 -9.75 -9.73 -9.39
CA GLU A 345 -9.83 -11.00 -10.11
C GLU A 345 -10.71 -10.89 -11.37
N VAL A 346 -11.87 -10.23 -11.28
CA VAL A 346 -12.75 -9.96 -12.42
C VAL A 346 -11.98 -9.13 -13.47
N ALA A 347 -11.31 -8.05 -13.06
CA ALA A 347 -10.58 -7.16 -13.97
C ALA A 347 -9.41 -7.83 -14.71
N HIS A 348 -8.85 -8.92 -14.16
CA HIS A 348 -7.70 -9.62 -14.71
C HIS A 348 -8.04 -11.00 -15.31
N ALA A 349 -9.29 -11.43 -15.25
CA ALA A 349 -9.72 -12.69 -15.83
C ALA A 349 -9.77 -12.61 -17.36
N LYS A 350 -9.34 -13.68 -18.04
CA LYS A 350 -9.50 -13.80 -19.51
C LYS A 350 -10.98 -13.82 -19.92
N THR A 351 -11.80 -14.46 -19.08
CA THR A 351 -13.25 -14.50 -19.20
C THR A 351 -13.80 -14.05 -17.85
N PRO A 352 -14.10 -12.75 -17.68
CA PRO A 352 -14.56 -12.22 -16.42
C PRO A 352 -15.94 -12.79 -16.07
N PRO A 353 -16.15 -13.29 -14.83
CA PRO A 353 -17.48 -13.63 -14.36
C PRO A 353 -18.32 -12.35 -14.21
N ALA A 354 -19.64 -12.50 -14.14
CA ALA A 354 -20.53 -11.38 -13.85
C ALA A 354 -20.15 -10.75 -12.49
N ILE A 355 -20.13 -9.40 -12.43
CA ILE A 355 -19.76 -8.69 -11.20
C ILE A 355 -20.75 -9.01 -10.09
N HIS A 356 -22.03 -8.89 -10.41
CA HIS A 356 -23.12 -9.26 -9.52
C HIS A 356 -23.44 -10.75 -9.67
N GLU A 357 -23.90 -11.36 -8.59
CA GLU A 357 -24.27 -12.78 -8.47
C GLU A 357 -23.10 -13.77 -8.50
N GLU A 358 -22.24 -13.73 -9.52
CA GLU A 358 -21.13 -14.68 -9.65
C GLU A 358 -19.90 -14.26 -8.84
N ALA A 359 -19.42 -13.01 -9.00
CA ALA A 359 -18.25 -12.53 -8.29
C ALA A 359 -18.59 -12.00 -6.89
N ILE A 360 -19.63 -11.16 -6.80
CA ILE A 360 -20.07 -10.48 -5.57
C ILE A 360 -21.55 -10.75 -5.34
N HIS A 361 -21.88 -11.31 -4.19
CA HIS A 361 -23.27 -11.51 -3.79
C HIS A 361 -23.89 -10.22 -3.26
N ALA A 362 -25.19 -10.02 -3.52
CA ALA A 362 -25.90 -8.82 -3.08
C ALA A 362 -25.81 -8.62 -1.56
N GLN A 363 -25.83 -9.70 -0.78
CA GLN A 363 -25.76 -9.62 0.68
C GLN A 363 -24.42 -9.03 1.17
N GLU A 364 -23.29 -9.38 0.54
CA GLU A 364 -21.99 -8.75 0.81
C GLU A 364 -22.06 -7.23 0.65
N LEU A 365 -22.77 -6.75 -0.37
CA LEU A 365 -22.94 -5.32 -0.59
C LEU A 365 -23.85 -4.73 0.48
N TRP A 366 -25.01 -5.33 0.76
CA TRP A 366 -26.03 -4.80 1.66
C TRP A 366 -25.66 -4.85 3.15
N ASP A 367 -24.70 -5.68 3.55
CA ASP A 367 -24.15 -5.69 4.90
C ASP A 367 -23.29 -4.46 5.24
N CYS A 368 -22.89 -3.67 4.24
CA CYS A 368 -22.11 -2.44 4.45
C CYS A 368 -22.94 -1.35 5.16
N THR A 369 -22.49 -0.92 6.33
CA THR A 369 -23.16 0.15 7.11
C THR A 369 -22.76 1.57 6.68
N SER A 370 -21.93 1.70 5.64
CA SER A 370 -21.42 2.98 5.13
C SER A 370 -20.64 3.83 6.16
N CYS A 371 -20.11 3.22 7.23
CA CYS A 371 -19.38 3.91 8.30
C CYS A 371 -17.96 4.41 7.94
N MET A 372 -17.47 4.14 6.73
CA MET A 372 -16.12 4.48 6.25
C MET A 372 -14.92 3.92 7.03
N ALA A 373 -15.11 3.04 8.01
CA ALA A 373 -14.01 2.46 8.78
C ALA A 373 -12.96 1.76 7.88
N CYS A 374 -13.39 1.08 6.82
CA CYS A 374 -12.50 0.42 5.85
C CYS A 374 -11.62 1.42 5.07
N VAL A 375 -12.21 2.51 4.59
CA VAL A 375 -11.52 3.58 3.86
C VAL A 375 -10.52 4.27 4.79
N SER A 376 -10.95 4.54 6.03
CA SER A 376 -10.11 5.12 7.07
C SER A 376 -8.99 4.19 7.53
N ALA A 377 -9.16 2.86 7.49
CA ALA A 377 -8.11 1.91 7.85
C ALA A 377 -7.14 1.59 6.69
N CYS A 378 -7.50 1.92 5.46
CA CYS A 378 -6.71 1.55 4.28
C CYS A 378 -5.37 2.31 4.22
N PRO A 379 -4.20 1.62 4.25
CA PRO A 379 -2.91 2.29 4.19
C PRO A 379 -2.57 2.82 2.79
N VAL A 380 -3.20 2.27 1.77
CA VAL A 380 -2.94 2.56 0.35
C VAL A 380 -4.08 3.34 -0.30
N SER A 381 -4.93 3.99 0.50
CA SER A 381 -5.91 4.99 0.06
C SER A 381 -7.01 4.52 -0.90
N ILE A 382 -7.38 3.23 -0.84
CA ILE A 382 -8.51 2.67 -1.57
C ILE A 382 -9.85 3.17 -0.99
N ASP A 383 -10.78 3.58 -1.85
CA ASP A 383 -12.15 3.93 -1.50
C ASP A 383 -13.10 2.73 -1.69
N GLN A 384 -13.08 1.81 -0.72
CA GLN A 384 -13.96 0.64 -0.76
C GLN A 384 -15.43 1.02 -0.67
N LEU A 385 -15.75 2.08 0.08
CA LEU A 385 -17.13 2.51 0.26
C LEU A 385 -17.71 3.04 -1.06
N GLY A 386 -17.01 3.95 -1.75
CA GLY A 386 -17.46 4.48 -3.03
C GLY A 386 -17.76 3.36 -4.04
N THR A 387 -16.86 2.38 -4.12
CA THR A 387 -17.05 1.18 -4.96
C THR A 387 -18.30 0.38 -4.57
N ILE A 388 -18.51 0.11 -3.28
CA ILE A 388 -19.71 -0.61 -2.80
C ILE A 388 -20.99 0.18 -3.10
N ILE A 389 -20.97 1.52 -2.94
CA ILE A 389 -22.13 2.37 -3.25
C ILE A 389 -22.46 2.32 -4.75
N ASP A 390 -21.46 2.36 -5.63
CA ASP A 390 -21.68 2.25 -7.08
C ASP A 390 -22.23 0.89 -7.51
N LEU A 391 -21.83 -0.19 -6.85
CA LEU A 391 -22.43 -1.52 -7.05
C LEU A 391 -23.87 -1.59 -6.53
N ARG A 392 -24.16 -1.03 -5.35
CA ARG A 392 -25.52 -0.94 -4.81
C ARG A 392 -26.46 -0.11 -5.69
N ARG A 393 -25.93 0.94 -6.32
CA ARG A 393 -26.70 1.79 -7.25
C ARG A 393 -27.24 1.00 -8.42
N TYR A 394 -26.43 0.11 -9.00
CA TYR A 394 -26.90 -0.77 -10.06
C TYR A 394 -28.03 -1.67 -9.59
N LEU A 395 -27.85 -2.35 -8.45
CA LEU A 395 -28.90 -3.19 -7.86
C LEU A 395 -30.19 -2.40 -7.63
N THR A 396 -30.09 -1.18 -7.11
CA THR A 396 -31.27 -0.38 -6.72
C THR A 396 -31.98 0.23 -7.93
N LEU A 397 -31.23 0.88 -8.83
CA LEU A 397 -31.78 1.76 -9.85
C LEU A 397 -31.93 1.09 -11.22
N SER A 398 -31.20 0.00 -11.47
CA SER A 398 -31.30 -0.75 -12.73
C SER A 398 -32.01 -2.09 -12.56
N GLU A 399 -31.72 -2.84 -11.49
CA GLU A 399 -32.38 -4.13 -11.24
C GLU A 399 -33.66 -4.01 -10.38
N GLY A 400 -33.94 -2.85 -9.79
CA GLY A 400 -35.04 -2.67 -8.83
C GLY A 400 -34.89 -3.51 -7.54
N ALA A 401 -33.71 -4.08 -7.30
CA ALA A 401 -33.36 -4.91 -6.15
C ALA A 401 -33.06 -4.04 -4.91
N VAL A 402 -34.10 -3.37 -4.41
CA VAL A 402 -34.05 -2.55 -3.20
C VAL A 402 -34.26 -3.42 -1.96
N GLN A 403 -33.43 -3.23 -0.93
CA GLN A 403 -33.66 -3.84 0.39
C GLN A 403 -35.02 -3.41 0.98
N PRO A 404 -35.82 -4.30 1.61
CA PRO A 404 -37.16 -3.99 2.10
C PRO A 404 -37.23 -2.78 3.04
N SER A 405 -36.22 -2.59 3.89
CA SER A 405 -36.12 -1.44 4.78
C SER A 405 -35.89 -0.13 4.03
N GLY A 406 -35.09 -0.17 2.95
CA GLY A 406 -34.86 0.96 2.06
C GLY A 406 -36.12 1.36 1.29
N ALA A 407 -36.85 0.37 0.75
CA ALA A 407 -38.14 0.62 0.09
C ALA A 407 -39.16 1.25 1.06
N SER A 408 -39.23 0.73 2.28
CA SER A 408 -40.10 1.28 3.32
C SER A 408 -39.75 2.72 3.68
N ALA A 409 -38.45 3.03 3.77
CA ALA A 409 -37.97 4.39 4.04
C ALA A 409 -38.28 5.35 2.89
N MET A 410 -38.11 4.92 1.63
CA MET A 410 -38.44 5.74 0.45
C MET A 410 -39.94 6.04 0.38
N ASN A 411 -40.80 5.03 0.55
CA ASN A 411 -42.25 5.23 0.60
C ASN A 411 -42.66 6.15 1.76
N SER A 412 -41.97 6.09 2.89
CA SER A 412 -42.21 6.97 4.03
C SER A 412 -41.81 8.41 3.72
N MET A 413 -40.68 8.63 3.05
CA MET A 413 -40.25 9.96 2.61
C MET A 413 -41.25 10.56 1.62
N GLU A 414 -41.74 9.79 0.65
CA GLU A 414 -42.75 10.24 -0.30
C GLU A 414 -44.07 10.63 0.38
N ARG A 415 -44.57 9.81 1.29
CA ARG A 415 -45.88 10.03 1.94
C ARG A 415 -45.86 11.03 3.08
N GLN A 416 -44.82 10.99 3.91
CA GLN A 416 -44.75 11.72 5.18
C GLN A 416 -43.65 12.78 5.22
N GLY A 417 -42.77 12.86 4.22
CA GLY A 417 -41.60 13.75 4.23
C GLY A 417 -40.56 13.38 5.29
N ASN A 418 -40.52 12.11 5.73
CA ASN A 418 -39.50 11.59 6.62
C ASN A 418 -39.33 10.06 6.46
N PRO A 419 -38.13 9.51 6.68
CA PRO A 419 -37.84 8.09 6.48
C PRO A 419 -38.44 7.17 7.56
N TYR A 420 -39.01 7.73 8.63
CA TYR A 420 -39.59 6.97 9.75
C TYR A 420 -41.10 6.73 9.60
N GLY A 421 -41.74 7.39 8.62
CA GLY A 421 -43.18 7.26 8.37
C GLY A 421 -44.06 7.88 9.45
N LEU A 422 -43.49 8.71 10.32
CA LEU A 422 -44.22 9.35 11.42
C LEU A 422 -44.94 10.63 10.96
N PRO A 423 -46.04 11.03 11.61
CA PRO A 423 -46.78 12.23 11.24
C PRO A 423 -45.93 13.50 11.32
N LYS A 424 -46.10 14.42 10.36
CA LYS A 424 -45.38 15.72 10.36
C LYS A 424 -45.61 16.55 11.63
N ALA A 425 -46.81 16.45 12.22
CA ALA A 425 -47.15 17.13 13.48
C ALA A 425 -46.29 16.66 14.68
N ASP A 426 -45.72 15.45 14.59
CA ASP A 426 -44.92 14.88 15.67
C ASP A 426 -43.48 15.41 15.68
N ARG A 427 -43.09 16.19 14.65
CA ARG A 427 -41.70 16.64 14.46
C ARG A 427 -41.13 17.39 15.66
N LEU A 428 -41.94 18.18 16.37
CA LEU A 428 -41.49 18.97 17.51
C LEU A 428 -41.81 18.32 18.87
N LYS A 429 -42.36 17.11 18.91
CA LYS A 429 -42.63 16.40 20.18
C LYS A 429 -41.37 16.19 21.02
N TRP A 430 -40.21 16.07 20.37
CA TRP A 430 -38.93 15.97 21.10
C TRP A 430 -38.62 17.20 21.95
N ALA A 431 -39.24 18.36 21.71
CA ALA A 431 -39.01 19.59 22.45
C ALA A 431 -39.91 19.73 23.70
N GLU A 432 -40.89 18.84 23.91
CA GLU A 432 -41.80 18.92 25.04
C GLU A 432 -41.06 18.97 26.40
N GLY A 433 -41.42 19.94 27.25
CA GLY A 433 -40.75 20.17 28.52
C GLY A 433 -39.36 20.82 28.40
N LEU A 434 -39.02 21.39 27.23
CA LEU A 434 -37.87 22.28 27.02
C LEU A 434 -38.36 23.61 26.44
N ASP A 435 -37.73 24.70 26.83
CA ASP A 435 -37.96 26.02 26.24
C ASP A 435 -37.16 26.18 24.93
N VAL A 436 -37.74 25.74 23.81
CA VAL A 436 -37.07 25.74 22.50
C VAL A 436 -37.67 26.85 21.63
N PRO A 437 -36.97 27.99 21.45
CA PRO A 437 -37.44 29.08 20.61
C PRO A 437 -37.51 28.67 19.13
N ARG A 438 -38.52 29.19 18.43
CA ARG A 438 -38.68 29.05 16.98
C ARG A 438 -38.14 30.28 16.28
N ALA A 439 -37.55 30.10 15.11
CA ALA A 439 -36.97 31.20 14.36
C ALA A 439 -38.06 32.10 13.78
N GLU A 440 -37.98 33.39 14.04
CA GLU A 440 -38.89 34.41 13.52
C GLU A 440 -38.22 35.23 12.40
N ALA A 441 -39.02 35.69 11.44
CA ALA A 441 -38.51 36.48 10.32
C ALA A 441 -37.99 37.85 10.80
N GLY A 442 -36.76 38.19 10.44
CA GLY A 442 -36.12 39.45 10.81
C GLY A 442 -35.38 39.41 12.15
N GLU A 443 -35.42 38.30 12.89
CA GLU A 443 -34.58 38.08 14.05
C GLU A 443 -33.25 37.42 13.67
N GLU A 444 -32.16 37.93 14.24
CA GLU A 444 -30.84 37.29 14.14
C GLU A 444 -30.62 36.34 15.31
N TYR A 445 -30.19 35.11 15.01
CA TYR A 445 -29.81 34.09 15.98
C TYR A 445 -28.34 33.72 15.76
N ASP A 446 -27.61 33.43 16.84
CA ASP A 446 -26.24 32.92 16.77
C ASP A 446 -26.22 31.53 16.13
N VAL A 447 -27.26 30.73 16.37
CA VAL A 447 -27.39 29.36 15.87
C VAL A 447 -28.83 29.08 15.42
N LEU A 448 -28.99 28.75 14.15
CA LEU A 448 -30.20 28.10 13.65
C LEU A 448 -30.00 26.58 13.66
N TYR A 449 -30.63 25.90 14.61
CA TYR A 449 -30.44 24.47 14.81
C TYR A 449 -31.41 23.66 13.93
N TRP A 450 -30.86 23.04 12.87
CA TRP A 450 -31.57 22.05 12.06
C TRP A 450 -31.53 20.68 12.75
N VAL A 451 -32.67 20.22 13.25
CA VAL A 451 -32.78 19.03 14.12
C VAL A 451 -32.58 17.73 13.32
N GLY A 452 -32.94 17.75 12.05
CA GLY A 452 -33.00 16.61 11.14
C GLY A 452 -34.12 15.62 11.47
N CYS A 453 -34.37 14.70 10.55
CA CYS A 453 -35.35 13.64 10.76
C CYS A 453 -35.00 12.72 11.94
N ALA A 454 -33.71 12.37 12.12
CA ALA A 454 -33.30 11.52 13.23
C ALA A 454 -33.53 12.21 14.59
N GLY A 455 -33.08 13.45 14.76
CA GLY A 455 -33.29 14.21 16.00
C GLY A 455 -34.77 14.45 16.31
N SER A 456 -35.62 14.52 15.28
CA SER A 456 -37.06 14.75 15.44
C SER A 456 -37.84 13.47 15.78
N TYR A 457 -37.45 12.32 15.23
CA TYR A 457 -38.30 11.11 15.22
C TYR A 457 -37.65 9.86 15.85
N ASP A 458 -36.33 9.71 15.82
CA ASP A 458 -35.65 8.56 16.45
C ASP A 458 -35.48 8.81 17.94
N GLN A 459 -36.13 7.99 18.77
CA GLN A 459 -36.16 8.17 20.24
C GLN A 459 -34.76 8.21 20.88
N ARG A 460 -33.78 7.51 20.29
CA ARG A 460 -32.40 7.52 20.77
C ARG A 460 -31.71 8.85 20.40
N ALA A 461 -31.86 9.30 19.16
CA ALA A 461 -31.31 10.57 18.70
C ALA A 461 -31.98 11.78 19.36
N GLN A 462 -33.27 11.73 19.68
CA GLN A 462 -33.98 12.77 20.45
C GLN A 462 -33.28 13.08 21.78
N LYS A 463 -32.70 12.08 22.46
CA LYS A 463 -31.92 12.30 23.70
C LYS A 463 -30.72 13.21 23.46
N ILE A 464 -30.05 13.06 22.31
CA ILE A 464 -28.91 13.88 21.90
C ILE A 464 -29.38 15.30 21.58
N THR A 465 -30.44 15.45 20.78
CA THR A 465 -31.05 16.74 20.44
C THR A 465 -31.45 17.52 21.69
N ARG A 466 -32.15 16.88 22.63
CA ARG A 466 -32.54 17.48 23.92
C ARG A 466 -31.33 17.89 24.77
N ALA A 467 -30.29 17.06 24.82
CA ALA A 467 -29.07 17.39 25.56
C ALA A 467 -28.33 18.59 24.94
N PHE A 468 -28.27 18.65 23.61
CA PHE A 468 -27.64 19.76 22.89
C PHE A 468 -28.35 21.10 23.17
N VAL A 469 -29.69 21.10 23.14
CA VAL A 469 -30.50 22.26 23.55
C VAL A 469 -30.19 22.73 24.97
N LYS A 470 -30.15 21.81 25.95
CA LYS A 470 -29.82 22.16 27.33
C LYS A 470 -28.43 22.79 27.47
N ILE A 471 -27.46 22.32 26.69
CA ILE A 471 -26.10 22.89 26.67
C ILE A 471 -26.13 24.31 26.08
N MET A 472 -26.83 24.52 24.96
CA MET A 472 -26.96 25.86 24.37
C MET A 472 -27.63 26.86 25.34
N GLN A 473 -28.69 26.44 26.02
CA GLN A 473 -29.35 27.24 27.06
C GLN A 473 -28.42 27.56 28.22
N ALA A 474 -27.70 26.56 28.76
CA ALA A 474 -26.75 26.78 29.85
C ALA A 474 -25.55 27.66 29.44
N ALA A 475 -25.19 27.66 28.17
CA ALA A 475 -24.16 28.52 27.59
C ALA A 475 -24.68 29.90 27.16
N ASN A 476 -25.96 30.22 27.39
CA ASN A 476 -26.62 31.45 26.95
C ASN A 476 -26.44 31.75 25.45
N VAL A 477 -26.46 30.72 24.60
CA VAL A 477 -26.41 30.88 23.14
C VAL A 477 -27.78 31.34 22.65
N LYS A 478 -27.85 32.40 21.83
CA LYS A 478 -29.11 32.82 21.19
C LYS A 478 -29.40 31.89 20.01
N PHE A 479 -30.08 30.78 20.25
CA PHE A 479 -30.42 29.81 19.21
C PHE A 479 -31.92 29.79 18.90
N ALA A 480 -32.29 29.19 17.77
CA ALA A 480 -33.68 28.85 17.43
C ALA A 480 -33.75 27.59 16.55
N VAL A 481 -34.92 26.95 16.49
CA VAL A 481 -35.23 25.88 15.52
C VAL A 481 -36.15 26.39 14.43
N MET A 482 -36.14 25.75 13.25
CA MET A 482 -37.01 26.17 12.15
C MET A 482 -38.48 25.79 12.42
N GLU A 483 -39.41 26.68 12.06
CA GLU A 483 -40.85 26.43 12.20
C GLU A 483 -41.34 25.30 11.28
N GLU A 484 -40.92 25.32 10.01
CA GLU A 484 -41.26 24.30 9.01
C GLU A 484 -40.04 23.50 8.56
N GLU A 485 -39.44 22.75 9.49
CA GLU A 485 -38.36 21.86 9.11
C GLU A 485 -38.86 20.63 8.33
N ARG A 486 -38.29 20.41 7.14
CA ARG A 486 -38.56 19.26 6.29
C ARG A 486 -37.27 18.48 6.01
N CYS A 487 -37.45 17.18 5.78
CA CYS A 487 -36.54 16.38 4.98
C CYS A 487 -37.15 16.34 3.56
#